data_AF-A0A351HV01-F1
#
_entry.id   AF-A0A351HV01-F1
#
_cell.length_a   1.000
_cell.length_b   1.000
_cell.length_c   1.000
_cell.angle_alpha   90.00
_cell.angle_beta   90.00
_cell.angle_gamma   90.00
#
_symmetry.space_group_name_H-M   'P 1'
#
loop_
_entity.id
_entity.type
_entity.pdbx_description
1 polymer ?
#
loop_
_entity_poly.entity_id
_entity_poly.type
_entity_poly.pdbx_seq_one_letter_code
_entity_poly.pdbx_strand_id
1 'polypeptide(L)'
;MVYAVPGNPLFGEKTVEKLIVAAKAAGISYRIYPGVSFVDVTLNSLEADPINGLKIIDAFDLFKNPPDPRIGTLVTQVYDRHMASELKLQLMEIYDPEKRVVLL
;
A
#
# COMPACT_ATOMS: atom_id res chain seq x y z
N MET A 1 -1.53 -27.69 -4.44
CA MET A 1 -2.54 -26.61 -4.31
C MET A 1 -1.88 -25.30 -4.68
N VAL A 2 -2.55 -24.45 -5.46
CA VAL A 2 -2.06 -23.11 -5.83
C VAL A 2 -3.12 -22.11 -5.41
N TYR A 3 -2.72 -21.07 -4.68
CA TYR A 3 -3.55 -19.91 -4.36
C TYR A 3 -2.98 -18.72 -5.12
N ALA A 4 -3.80 -18.11 -5.97
CA ALA A 4 -3.40 -17.00 -6.82
C ALA A 4 -4.15 -15.74 -6.40
N VAL A 5 -3.44 -14.61 -6.41
CA VAL A 5 -3.97 -13.27 -6.14
C VAL A 5 -3.50 -12.33 -7.24
N PRO A 6 -4.24 -11.26 -7.54
CA PRO A 6 -3.78 -10.25 -8.48
C PRO A 6 -2.53 -9.52 -7.94
N GLY A 7 -1.57 -9.28 -8.82
CA GLY A 7 -0.35 -8.55 -8.47
C GLY A 7 0.64 -9.34 -7.62
N ASN A 8 1.27 -8.67 -6.65
CA ASN A 8 2.29 -9.28 -5.81
C ASN A 8 1.68 -9.89 -4.53
N PRO A 9 1.87 -11.19 -4.24
CA PRO A 9 1.21 -11.84 -3.09
C PRO A 9 1.54 -11.27 -1.71
N LEU A 10 2.60 -10.46 -1.59
CA LEU A 10 3.03 -9.87 -0.32
C LEU A 10 2.58 -8.41 -0.15
N PHE A 11 1.77 -7.87 -1.05
CA PHE A 11 1.30 -6.50 -0.98
C PHE A 11 -0.20 -6.42 -0.68
N GLY A 12 -0.55 -6.03 0.56
CA GLY A 12 -1.94 -5.74 0.96
C GLY A 12 -2.87 -6.95 1.08
N GLU A 13 -2.35 -8.17 0.90
CA GLU A 13 -3.14 -9.41 0.84
C GLU A 13 -3.21 -10.14 2.19
N LYS A 14 -4.12 -9.69 3.07
CA LYS A 14 -4.32 -10.28 4.42
C LYS A 14 -4.55 -11.78 4.42
N THR A 15 -5.17 -12.32 3.36
CA THR A 15 -5.40 -13.77 3.24
C THR A 15 -4.10 -14.53 3.01
N VAL A 16 -3.19 -14.00 2.18
CA VAL A 16 -1.87 -14.60 1.95
C VAL A 16 -1.05 -14.60 3.24
N GLU A 17 -1.08 -13.50 4.00
CA GLU A 17 -0.44 -13.43 5.32
C GLU A 17 -0.94 -14.53 6.27
N LYS A 18 -2.26 -14.70 6.37
CA LYS A 18 -2.88 -15.76 7.20
C LYS A 18 -2.48 -17.16 6.74
N LEU A 19 -2.44 -17.41 5.43
CA LEU A 19 -2.01 -18.70 4.87
C LEU A 19 -0.55 -19.01 5.20
N ILE A 20 0.33 -18.02 5.11
CA ILE A 20 1.75 -18.16 5.48
C ILE A 20 1.88 -18.53 6.97
N VAL A 21 1.15 -17.84 7.85
CA VAL A 21 1.15 -18.13 9.30
C VAL A 21 0.66 -19.55 9.57
N ALA A 22 -0.47 -19.94 8.97
CA ALA A 22 -1.04 -21.28 9.13
C ALA A 22 -0.11 -22.38 8.60
N ALA A 23 0.50 -22.19 7.42
CA ALA A 23 1.43 -23.15 6.83
C ALA A 23 2.67 -23.34 7.71
N LYS A 24 3.25 -22.25 8.24
CA LYS A 24 4.36 -22.31 9.19
C LYS A 24 3.99 -23.08 10.45
N ALA A 25 2.83 -22.80 11.04
CA ALA A 25 2.35 -23.47 12.25
C ALA A 25 2.11 -24.97 12.04
N ALA A 26 1.67 -25.37 10.84
CA ALA A 26 1.43 -26.77 10.47
C ALA A 26 2.66 -27.50 9.91
N GLY A 27 3.83 -26.83 9.80
CA GLY A 27 5.02 -27.42 9.18
C GLY A 27 4.87 -27.71 7.68
N ILE A 28 3.94 -27.04 7.00
CA ILE A 28 3.68 -27.21 5.57
C ILE A 28 4.64 -26.33 4.77
N SER A 29 5.41 -26.95 3.87
CA SER A 29 6.26 -26.19 2.93
C SER A 29 5.41 -25.39 1.94
N TYR A 30 5.86 -24.18 1.63
CA TYR A 30 5.24 -23.33 0.62
C TYR A 30 6.32 -22.52 -0.11
N ARG A 31 5.96 -21.98 -1.28
CA ARG A 31 6.80 -21.08 -2.06
C ARG A 31 5.97 -19.91 -2.53
N ILE A 32 6.54 -18.71 -2.44
CA ILE A 32 5.94 -17.49 -2.95
C ILE A 32 6.56 -17.20 -4.31
N TYR A 33 5.70 -16.92 -5.29
CA TYR A 33 6.11 -16.43 -6.60
C TYR A 33 5.75 -14.93 -6.66
N PRO A 34 6.73 -14.04 -6.82
CA PRO A 34 6.46 -12.59 -6.88
C PRO A 34 5.71 -12.26 -8.18
N GLY A 35 4.88 -11.23 -8.10
CA GLY A 35 4.20 -10.61 -9.24
C GLY A 35 4.49 -9.10 -9.27
N VAL A 36 4.06 -8.44 -10.34
CA VAL A 36 4.13 -6.98 -10.45
C VAL A 36 3.19 -6.37 -9.41
N SER A 37 3.71 -5.52 -8.54
CA SER A 37 2.92 -4.82 -7.52
C SER A 37 2.33 -3.52 -8.07
N PHE A 38 1.30 -2.99 -7.40
CA PHE A 38 0.78 -1.66 -7.71
C PHE A 38 1.85 -0.57 -7.51
N VAL A 39 2.86 -0.80 -6.64
CA VAL A 39 3.98 0.13 -6.44
C VAL A 39 4.81 0.24 -7.71
N ASP A 40 5.13 -0.90 -8.34
CA ASP A 40 5.87 -0.93 -9.60
C ASP A 40 5.11 -0.18 -10.71
N VAL A 41 3.81 -0.43 -10.84
CA VAL A 41 2.95 0.22 -11.83
C VAL A 41 2.85 1.73 -11.56
N THR A 42 2.73 2.12 -10.29
CA THR A 42 2.63 3.52 -9.86
C THR A 42 3.90 4.30 -10.19
N LEU A 43 5.07 3.76 -9.81
CA LEU A 43 6.35 4.41 -10.03
C LEU A 43 6.65 4.57 -11.52
N ASN A 44 6.32 3.55 -12.32
CA ASN A 44 6.45 3.64 -13.78
C ASN A 44 5.51 4.69 -14.38
N SER A 45 4.26 4.78 -13.92
CA SER A 45 3.27 5.73 -14.44
C SER A 45 3.59 7.18 -14.09
N LEU A 46 4.26 7.40 -12.95
CA LEU A 46 4.69 8.71 -12.47
C LEU A 46 6.13 9.06 -12.89
N GLU A 47 6.83 8.17 -13.59
CA GLU A 47 8.26 8.28 -13.92
C GLU A 47 9.11 8.66 -12.69
N ALA A 48 8.80 8.02 -11.55
CA ALA A 48 9.35 8.37 -10.25
C ALA A 48 10.35 7.32 -9.74
N ASP A 49 11.48 7.78 -9.21
CA ASP A 49 12.48 6.93 -8.55
C ASP A 49 12.23 6.89 -7.02
N PRO A 50 11.91 5.71 -6.44
CA PRO A 50 11.66 5.59 -5.00
C PRO A 50 12.91 5.79 -4.14
N ILE A 51 14.12 5.82 -4.71
CA ILE A 51 15.37 6.08 -3.98
C ILE A 51 15.34 7.44 -3.27
N ASN A 52 14.62 8.42 -3.83
CA ASN A 52 14.46 9.76 -3.24
C ASN A 52 13.50 9.78 -2.04
N GLY A 53 12.95 8.63 -1.65
CA GLY A 53 12.05 8.48 -0.52
C GLY A 53 10.62 8.27 -0.98
N LEU A 54 10.07 7.11 -0.61
CA LEU A 54 8.67 6.76 -0.77
C LEU A 54 8.18 6.11 0.53
N LYS A 55 7.07 6.62 1.05
CA LYS A 55 6.34 5.98 2.15
C LYS A 55 5.06 5.35 1.64
N ILE A 56 4.82 4.09 1.98
CA ILE A 56 3.57 3.40 1.68
C ILE A 56 2.78 3.31 2.98
N ILE A 57 1.54 3.80 2.98
CA ILE A 57 0.68 3.80 4.15
C ILE A 57 -0.69 3.19 3.85
N ASP A 58 -1.29 2.57 4.85
CA ASP A 58 -2.70 2.18 4.84
C ASP A 58 -3.55 3.38 5.30
N ALA A 59 -4.61 3.72 4.55
CA ALA A 59 -5.51 4.82 4.90
C ALA A 59 -6.09 4.69 6.33
N PHE A 60 -6.27 3.48 6.84
CA PHE A 60 -6.78 3.24 8.19
C PHE A 60 -5.77 3.53 9.31
N ASP A 61 -4.47 3.54 8.99
CA ASP A 61 -3.39 3.66 9.98
C ASP A 61 -2.64 5.00 9.89
N LEU A 62 -3.20 5.99 9.20
CA LEU A 62 -2.54 7.29 8.99
C LEU A 62 -2.15 7.98 10.31
N PHE A 63 -2.99 7.95 11.34
CA PHE A 63 -2.62 8.53 12.64
C PHE A 63 -1.46 7.81 13.34
N LYS A 64 -1.39 6.48 13.22
CA LYS A 64 -0.32 5.70 13.83
C LYS A 64 0.98 5.83 13.04
N ASN A 65 0.88 6.06 11.73
CA ASN A 65 2.00 6.13 10.83
C ASN A 65 1.84 7.31 9.85
N PRO A 66 1.89 8.55 10.35
CA PRO A 66 1.59 9.73 9.55
C PRO A 66 2.58 9.88 8.40
N PRO A 67 2.15 10.38 7.24
CA PRO A 67 3.04 10.61 6.13
C PRO A 67 4.13 11.62 6.47
N ASP A 68 5.27 11.53 5.78
CA ASP A 68 6.36 12.50 5.90
C ASP A 68 6.26 13.49 4.72
N PRO A 69 5.96 14.78 4.96
CA PRO A 69 5.74 15.75 3.89
C PRO A 69 6.93 15.98 2.96
N ARG A 70 8.13 15.56 3.37
CA ARG A 70 9.40 15.75 2.64
C ARG A 70 9.62 14.71 1.54
N ILE A 71 8.87 13.59 1.57
CA ILE A 71 9.02 12.47 0.63
C ILE A 71 7.69 12.11 -0.04
N GLY A 72 7.74 11.30 -1.09
CA GLY A 72 6.55 10.77 -1.74
C GLY A 72 5.75 9.88 -0.79
N THR A 73 4.43 9.91 -0.86
CA THR A 73 3.55 9.00 -0.10
C THR A 73 2.55 8.35 -1.02
N LEU A 74 2.47 7.02 -0.96
CA LEU A 74 1.46 6.21 -1.63
C LEU A 74 0.49 5.67 -0.58
N VAL A 75 -0.77 6.09 -0.67
CA VAL A 75 -1.83 5.69 0.27
C VAL A 75 -2.62 4.54 -0.34
N THR A 76 -2.76 3.45 0.41
CA THR A 76 -3.48 2.24 0.01
C THR A 76 -4.82 2.14 0.74
N GLN A 77 -5.67 1.19 0.33
CA GLN A 77 -6.98 0.94 0.94
C GLN A 77 -7.98 2.10 0.84
N VAL A 78 -7.88 2.95 -0.19
CA VAL A 78 -8.86 4.01 -0.49
C VAL A 78 -9.91 3.47 -1.47
N TYR A 79 -10.86 2.68 -0.96
CA TYR A 79 -11.79 1.91 -1.81
C TYR A 79 -13.17 2.56 -1.98
N ASP A 80 -13.51 3.56 -1.17
CA ASP A 80 -14.78 4.27 -1.29
C ASP A 80 -14.66 5.77 -1.00
N ARG A 81 -15.76 6.49 -1.27
CA ARG A 81 -15.84 7.94 -1.10
C ARG A 81 -15.81 8.39 0.35
N HIS A 82 -16.29 7.57 1.28
CA HIS A 82 -16.29 7.90 2.71
C HIS A 82 -14.85 7.89 3.23
N MET A 83 -14.12 6.80 2.97
CA MET A 83 -12.70 6.64 3.26
C MET A 83 -11.87 7.77 2.64
N ALA A 84 -12.11 8.09 1.36
CA ALA A 84 -11.41 9.19 0.70
C ALA A 84 -11.67 10.56 1.36
N SER A 85 -12.89 10.79 1.86
CA SER A 85 -13.25 12.04 2.54
C SER A 85 -12.57 12.15 3.91
N GLU A 86 -12.54 11.06 4.69
CA GLU A 86 -11.85 11.02 5.98
C GLU A 86 -10.34 11.20 5.81
N LEU A 87 -9.76 10.45 4.86
CA LEU A 87 -8.35 10.56 4.50
C LEU A 87 -7.99 11.99 4.09
N LYS A 88 -8.80 12.65 3.28
CA LYS A 88 -8.56 14.04 2.87
C LYS A 88 -8.46 14.97 4.07
N LEU A 89 -9.41 14.87 5.01
CA LEU A 89 -9.42 15.74 6.20
C LEU A 89 -8.14 15.54 7.03
N GLN A 90 -7.71 14.29 7.22
CA GLN A 90 -6.47 13.98 7.95
C GLN A 90 -5.23 14.49 7.21
N LEU A 91 -5.17 14.34 5.89
CA LEU A 91 -4.05 14.84 5.09
C LEU A 91 -3.96 16.37 5.14
N MET A 92 -5.07 17.09 5.23
CA MET A 92 -5.09 18.55 5.35
C MET A 92 -4.54 19.07 6.69
N GLU A 93 -4.45 18.23 7.73
CA GLU A 93 -3.76 18.59 8.98
C GLU A 93 -2.23 18.56 8.83
N ILE A 94 -1.73 17.90 7.78
CA ILE A 94 -0.30 17.59 7.58
C ILE A 94 0.26 18.34 6.37
N TYR A 95 -0.52 18.44 5.30
CA TYR A 95 -0.14 19.00 4.02
C TYR A 95 -0.84 20.32 3.75
N ASP A 96 -0.17 21.17 2.97
CA ASP A 96 -0.80 22.37 2.40
C ASP A 96 -2.02 21.99 1.52
N PRO A 97 -3.12 22.75 1.56
CA PRO A 97 -4.31 22.47 0.75
C PRO A 97 -4.05 22.38 -0.76
N GLU A 98 -3.01 23.04 -1.27
CA GLU A 98 -2.61 23.03 -2.68
C GLU A 98 -1.64 21.88 -3.02
N LYS A 99 -1.33 21.00 -2.05
CA LYS A 99 -0.47 19.84 -2.30
C LYS A 99 -1.09 18.95 -3.39
N ARG A 100 -0.31 18.67 -4.44
CA ARG A 100 -0.73 17.80 -5.53
C ARG A 100 -1.03 16.39 -5.03
N VAL A 101 -2.22 15.90 -5.37
CA VAL A 101 -2.65 14.50 -5.19
C VAL A 101 -2.95 13.91 -6.56
N VAL A 102 -2.56 12.66 -6.78
CA VAL A 102 -2.85 11.91 -8.01
C VAL A 102 -3.62 10.66 -7.63
N LEU A 103 -4.73 10.40 -8.32
CA LEU A 103 -5.46 9.14 -8.24
C LEU A 103 -4.97 8.24 -9.38
N LEU A 104 -4.57 7.03 -9.04
CA LEU A 104 -4.03 6.03 -9.96
C LEU A 104 -4.95 4.82 -10.04
#